data_AF-A0A4Q4DQM7-F1
#
_entry.id   AF-A0A4Q4DQM7-F1
#
_cell.length_a   1.000
_cell.length_b   1.000
_cell.length_c   1.000
_cell.angle_alpha   90.00
_cell.angle_beta   90.00
_cell.angle_gamma   90.00
#
_symmetry.space_group_name_H-M   'P 1'
#
loop_
_entity.id
_entity.type
_entity.pdbx_description
1 polymer ?
#
loop_
_entity_poly.entity_id
_entity_poly.type
_entity_poly.pdbx_seq_one_letter_code
_entity_poly.pdbx_strand_id
1 'polypeptide(L)'
;MHSVTWPLVNLRYVLKLATAAGVITPDASAEVLGELRGVYYPHRSLTAVLVISRRRGAEEFARWLTARLAEDRHLGDLKRADALRALKTALSLAGTPASPPSAPVWRTRHFRAWANMFAVQTVEGVHLATRHRITYQQLFDPQFKGLWWDYLSTAASRAAGLPRSLACAVIRPETDLTDQDTVARLLARETSADRAAVARYIALNEETARSHQGFFPDAIKNSVARRILTSVWSTEADDALEDESWARGFQGARDAVDAVKVFVLGFLRDQGLGR
;
A
#
# COMPACT_ATOMS: atom_id res chain seq x y z
N MET A 1 1.86 -18.99 15.63
CA MET A 1 1.57 -17.61 16.09
C MET A 1 0.06 -17.47 16.11
N HIS A 2 -0.55 -17.32 17.29
CA HIS A 2 -2.00 -17.12 17.39
C HIS A 2 -2.36 -15.74 16.84
N SER A 3 -3.50 -15.62 16.16
CA SER A 3 -4.00 -14.30 15.77
C SER A 3 -4.26 -13.47 17.03
N VAL A 4 -3.58 -12.34 17.15
CA VAL A 4 -3.69 -11.44 18.31
C VAL A 4 -5.10 -10.86 18.40
N THR A 5 -5.80 -10.77 17.27
CA THR A 5 -7.19 -10.28 17.16
C THR A 5 -8.05 -11.20 16.30
N TRP A 6 -9.36 -11.19 16.53
CA TRP A 6 -10.39 -11.93 15.81
C TRP A 6 -11.27 -10.95 15.02
N PRO A 7 -10.99 -10.76 13.71
CA PRO A 7 -11.81 -9.93 12.83
C PRO A 7 -13.28 -10.34 12.83
N LEU A 8 -14.21 -9.39 12.65
CA LEU A 8 -15.65 -9.70 12.67
C LEU A 8 -16.03 -10.67 11.54
N VAL A 9 -15.33 -10.59 10.42
CA VAL A 9 -15.53 -11.51 9.30
C VAL A 9 -15.20 -12.96 9.69
N ASN A 10 -14.11 -13.19 10.44
CA ASN A 10 -13.76 -14.51 10.94
C ASN A 10 -14.77 -15.00 11.99
N LEU A 11 -15.20 -14.11 12.90
CA LEU A 11 -16.21 -14.42 13.91
C LEU A 11 -17.56 -14.81 13.29
N ARG A 12 -18.04 -14.05 12.30
CA ARG A 12 -19.25 -14.38 11.54
C ARG A 12 -19.16 -15.76 10.91
N TYR A 13 -18.02 -16.05 10.29
CA TYR A 13 -17.79 -17.34 9.64
C TYR A 13 -17.78 -18.49 10.65
N VAL A 14 -17.05 -18.36 11.75
CA VAL A 14 -16.96 -19.40 12.79
C VAL A 14 -18.30 -19.63 13.50
N LEU A 15 -19.05 -18.56 13.80
CA LEU A 15 -20.41 -18.68 14.34
C LEU A 15 -21.35 -19.36 13.35
N LYS A 16 -21.26 -19.05 12.05
CA LYS A 16 -22.02 -19.75 11.01
C LYS A 16 -21.69 -21.26 10.98
N LEU A 17 -20.42 -21.63 11.11
CA LEU A 17 -20.01 -23.04 11.22
C LEU A 17 -20.59 -23.71 12.48
N ALA A 18 -20.55 -23.03 13.62
CA ALA A 18 -21.11 -23.54 14.87
C ALA A 18 -22.64 -23.72 14.80
N THR A 19 -23.34 -22.77 14.20
CA THR A 19 -24.79 -22.87 13.95
C THR A 19 -25.12 -24.04 13.01
N ALA A 20 -24.34 -24.21 11.93
CA ALA A 20 -24.52 -25.35 11.02
C ALA A 20 -24.22 -26.70 11.69
N ALA A 21 -23.33 -26.72 12.69
CA ALA A 21 -23.02 -27.90 13.49
C ALA A 21 -24.03 -28.14 14.64
N GLY A 22 -25.05 -27.29 14.82
CA GLY A 22 -26.05 -27.42 15.89
C GLY A 22 -25.52 -27.07 17.30
N VAL A 23 -24.32 -26.49 17.40
CA VAL A 23 -23.64 -26.17 18.67
C VAL A 23 -24.16 -24.90 19.32
N ILE A 24 -24.75 -24.01 18.50
CA ILE A 24 -25.34 -22.75 18.94
C ILE A 24 -26.54 -22.43 18.06
N THR A 25 -27.62 -21.92 18.65
CA THR A 25 -28.79 -21.49 17.90
C THR A 25 -28.49 -20.24 17.05
N PRO A 26 -29.24 -19.97 15.97
CA PRO A 26 -29.08 -18.75 15.19
C PRO A 26 -29.22 -17.47 16.02
N ASP A 27 -30.18 -17.45 16.97
CA ASP A 27 -30.44 -16.29 17.82
C ASP A 27 -29.28 -16.03 18.80
N ALA A 28 -28.82 -17.06 19.51
CA ALA A 28 -27.67 -16.94 20.41
C ALA A 28 -26.39 -16.54 19.65
N SER A 29 -26.20 -17.07 18.43
CA SER A 29 -25.12 -16.66 17.53
C SER A 29 -25.19 -15.17 17.17
N ALA A 30 -26.38 -14.66 16.85
CA ALA A 30 -26.59 -13.25 16.57
C ALA A 30 -26.32 -12.36 17.79
N GLU A 31 -26.73 -12.77 18.99
CA GLU A 31 -26.46 -12.06 20.24
C GLU A 31 -24.96 -11.99 20.56
N VAL A 32 -24.26 -13.14 20.49
CA VAL A 32 -22.80 -13.20 20.70
C VAL A 32 -22.07 -12.30 19.70
N LEU A 33 -22.47 -12.35 18.42
CA LEU A 33 -21.88 -11.49 17.38
C LEU A 33 -22.19 -10.01 17.62
N GLY A 34 -23.39 -9.68 18.08
CA GLY A 34 -23.81 -8.32 18.42
C GLY A 34 -22.93 -7.73 19.51
N GLU A 35 -22.71 -8.48 20.59
CA GLU A 35 -21.83 -8.07 21.68
C GLU A 35 -20.39 -7.89 21.22
N LEU A 36 -19.85 -8.86 20.47
CA LEU A 36 -18.49 -8.80 19.95
C LEU A 36 -18.28 -7.63 19.00
N ARG A 37 -19.32 -7.16 18.30
CA ARG A 37 -19.23 -5.94 17.47
C ARG A 37 -18.92 -4.69 18.28
N GLY A 38 -19.36 -4.63 19.54
CA GLY A 38 -19.07 -3.53 20.46
C GLY A 38 -17.64 -3.54 21.01
N VAL A 39 -16.90 -4.63 20.85
CA VAL A 39 -15.51 -4.73 21.34
C VAL A 39 -14.55 -4.07 20.35
N TYR A 40 -13.78 -3.10 20.85
CA TYR A 40 -12.74 -2.42 20.08
C TYR A 40 -11.80 -3.44 19.42
N TYR A 41 -11.50 -3.26 18.13
CA TYR A 41 -10.84 -4.28 17.29
C TYR A 41 -9.56 -4.88 17.90
N PRO A 42 -8.61 -4.08 18.42
CA PRO A 42 -7.42 -4.59 19.11
C PRO A 42 -7.70 -5.47 20.33
N HIS A 43 -8.87 -5.32 20.97
CA HIS A 43 -9.26 -6.07 22.16
C HIS A 43 -10.11 -7.32 21.86
N ARG A 44 -10.44 -7.57 20.58
CA ARG A 44 -11.15 -8.79 20.16
C ARG A 44 -10.20 -9.98 20.14
N SER A 45 -9.74 -10.42 21.30
CA SER A 45 -8.93 -11.62 21.46
C SER A 45 -9.79 -12.88 21.53
N LEU A 46 -9.18 -14.06 21.38
CA LEU A 46 -9.88 -15.33 21.64
C LEU A 46 -10.48 -15.37 23.04
N THR A 47 -9.76 -14.87 24.04
CA THR A 47 -10.26 -14.75 25.42
C THR A 47 -11.54 -13.93 25.48
N ALA A 48 -11.58 -12.77 24.81
CA ALA A 48 -12.79 -11.94 24.75
C ALA A 48 -13.98 -12.70 24.12
N VAL A 49 -13.73 -13.44 23.04
CA VAL A 49 -14.76 -14.28 22.39
C VAL A 49 -15.30 -15.33 23.35
N LEU A 50 -14.43 -16.06 24.04
CA LEU A 50 -14.84 -17.11 24.98
C LEU A 50 -15.60 -16.54 26.18
N VAL A 51 -15.13 -15.43 26.77
CA VAL A 51 -15.79 -14.76 27.91
C VAL A 51 -17.17 -14.24 27.52
N ILE A 52 -17.28 -13.54 26.39
CA ILE A 52 -18.57 -13.01 25.91
C ILE A 52 -19.54 -14.14 25.58
N SER A 53 -19.06 -15.21 24.95
CA SER A 53 -19.90 -16.37 24.63
C SER A 53 -20.50 -16.99 25.90
N ARG A 54 -19.69 -17.19 26.95
CA ARG A 54 -20.18 -17.70 28.25
C ARG A 54 -21.17 -16.73 28.90
N ARG A 55 -20.88 -15.42 28.91
CA ARG A 55 -21.79 -14.41 29.48
C ARG A 55 -23.17 -14.40 28.79
N ARG A 56 -23.23 -14.80 27.52
CA ARG A 56 -24.46 -14.89 26.73
C ARG A 56 -25.09 -16.29 26.72
N GLY A 57 -24.68 -17.18 27.64
CA GLY A 57 -25.24 -18.54 27.74
C GLY A 57 -24.87 -19.45 26.56
N ALA A 58 -23.78 -19.14 25.85
CA ALA A 58 -23.26 -19.93 24.73
C ALA A 58 -21.99 -20.72 25.15
N GLU A 59 -22.03 -21.39 26.31
CA GLU A 59 -20.90 -22.18 26.83
C GLU A 59 -20.52 -23.34 25.93
N GLU A 60 -21.49 -23.96 25.26
CA GLU A 60 -21.26 -25.04 24.32
C GLU A 60 -20.44 -24.57 23.11
N PHE A 61 -20.78 -23.41 22.54
CA PHE A 61 -19.97 -22.77 21.52
C PHE A 61 -18.55 -22.46 21.99
N ALA A 62 -18.37 -21.95 23.21
CA ALA A 62 -17.04 -21.66 23.74
C ALA A 62 -16.17 -22.92 23.87
N ARG A 63 -16.75 -24.04 24.33
CA ARG A 63 -16.06 -25.35 24.40
C ARG A 63 -15.74 -25.88 23.01
N TRP A 64 -16.72 -25.86 22.10
CA TRP A 64 -16.55 -26.29 20.72
C TRP A 64 -15.46 -25.51 20.00
N LEU A 65 -15.46 -24.18 20.13
CA LEU A 65 -14.45 -23.32 19.50
C LEU A 65 -13.04 -23.66 20.00
N THR A 66 -12.91 -23.90 21.31
CA THR A 66 -11.63 -24.29 21.93
C THR A 66 -11.14 -25.63 21.37
N ALA A 67 -12.02 -26.63 21.31
CA ALA A 67 -11.68 -27.94 20.76
C ALA A 67 -11.28 -27.87 19.28
N ARG A 68 -12.05 -27.15 18.46
CA ARG A 68 -11.77 -26.99 17.02
C ARG A 68 -10.47 -26.23 16.76
N LEU A 69 -10.11 -25.26 17.61
CA LEU A 69 -8.82 -24.56 17.52
C LEU A 69 -7.64 -25.42 17.97
N ALA A 70 -7.86 -26.41 18.84
CA ALA A 70 -6.83 -27.38 19.21
C ALA A 70 -6.54 -28.34 18.05
N GLU A 71 -7.56 -28.72 17.28
CA GLU A 71 -7.43 -29.54 16.07
C GLU A 71 -6.86 -28.74 14.88
N ASP A 72 -7.41 -27.55 14.63
CA ASP A 72 -6.99 -26.64 13.56
C ASP A 72 -6.74 -25.25 14.13
N ARG A 73 -5.47 -24.96 14.39
CA ARG A 73 -5.02 -23.64 14.87
C ARG A 73 -5.36 -22.48 13.92
N HIS A 74 -5.74 -22.77 12.68
CA HIS A 74 -6.11 -21.79 11.66
C HIS A 74 -7.63 -21.68 11.44
N LEU A 75 -8.44 -22.31 12.28
CA LEU A 75 -9.90 -22.21 12.20
C LEU A 75 -10.35 -20.74 12.15
N GLY A 76 -11.16 -20.42 11.14
CA GLY A 76 -11.70 -19.08 10.96
C GLY A 76 -10.80 -18.12 10.20
N ASP A 77 -9.57 -18.48 9.87
CA ASP A 77 -8.68 -17.68 9.01
C ASP A 77 -9.11 -17.79 7.53
N LEU A 78 -10.16 -17.04 7.19
CA LEU A 78 -10.73 -17.03 5.84
C LEU A 78 -9.71 -16.61 4.78
N LYS A 79 -8.85 -15.62 5.09
CA LYS A 79 -7.83 -15.16 4.16
C LYS A 79 -6.84 -16.28 3.84
N ARG A 80 -6.39 -17.03 4.85
CA ARG A 80 -5.54 -18.20 4.62
C ARG A 80 -6.26 -19.29 3.83
N ALA A 81 -7.50 -19.59 4.17
CA ALA A 81 -8.29 -20.60 3.46
C ALA A 81 -8.44 -20.26 1.96
N ASP A 82 -8.75 -19.00 1.65
CA ASP A 82 -8.86 -18.50 0.28
C ASP A 82 -7.51 -18.51 -0.44
N ALA A 83 -6.43 -18.09 0.23
CA ALA A 83 -5.08 -18.12 -0.35
C ALA A 83 -4.63 -19.54 -0.68
N LEU A 84 -4.85 -20.50 0.23
CA LEU A 84 -4.52 -21.91 -0.01
C LEU A 84 -5.39 -22.51 -1.13
N ARG A 85 -6.66 -22.12 -1.22
CA ARG A 85 -7.53 -22.55 -2.33
C ARG A 85 -7.02 -21.99 -3.65
N ALA A 86 -6.69 -20.70 -3.71
CA ALA A 86 -6.12 -20.06 -4.89
C ALA A 86 -4.82 -20.74 -5.32
N LEU A 87 -3.92 -21.04 -4.38
CA LEU A 87 -2.67 -21.74 -4.65
C LEU A 87 -2.91 -23.16 -5.16
N LYS A 88 -3.81 -23.93 -4.52
CA LYS A 88 -4.17 -25.28 -4.96
C LYS A 88 -4.75 -25.26 -6.38
N THR A 89 -5.61 -24.29 -6.68
CA THR A 89 -6.15 -24.08 -8.03
C THR A 89 -5.04 -23.77 -9.01
N ALA A 90 -4.15 -22.82 -8.70
CA ALA A 90 -3.03 -22.46 -9.56
C ALA A 90 -2.11 -23.65 -9.86
N LEU A 91 -1.78 -24.46 -8.83
CA LEU A 91 -0.99 -25.68 -8.98
C LEU A 91 -1.72 -26.75 -9.80
N SER A 92 -3.02 -26.91 -9.64
CA SER A 92 -3.81 -27.86 -10.45
C SER A 92 -3.92 -27.48 -11.93
N LEU A 93 -3.70 -26.20 -12.25
CA LEU A 93 -3.69 -25.67 -13.60
C LEU A 93 -2.27 -25.54 -14.17
N ALA A 94 -1.23 -25.93 -13.42
CA ALA A 94 0.14 -25.85 -13.88
C ALA A 94 0.34 -26.75 -15.13
N GLY A 95 0.84 -26.16 -16.22
CA GLY A 95 1.04 -26.85 -17.49
C GLY A 95 -0.21 -26.94 -18.38
N THR A 96 -1.38 -26.54 -17.89
CA THR A 96 -2.59 -26.41 -18.71
C THR A 96 -2.54 -25.07 -19.46
N PRO A 97 -2.57 -25.07 -20.80
CA PRO A 97 -2.68 -23.84 -21.56
C PRO A 97 -4.01 -23.17 -21.23
N ALA A 98 -3.96 -22.04 -20.53
CA ALA A 98 -5.13 -21.20 -20.31
C ALA A 98 -5.09 -20.07 -21.34
N SER A 99 -6.12 -19.98 -22.18
CA SER A 99 -6.36 -18.73 -22.89
C SER A 99 -6.64 -17.66 -21.84
N PRO A 100 -5.97 -16.49 -21.89
CA PRO A 100 -6.31 -15.41 -20.99
C PRO A 100 -7.81 -15.12 -21.11
N PRO A 101 -8.54 -14.97 -20.00
CA PRO A 101 -9.94 -14.54 -20.07
C PRO A 101 -9.99 -13.25 -20.89
N SER A 102 -11.09 -13.03 -21.64
CA SER A 102 -11.35 -11.73 -22.26
C SER A 102 -11.14 -10.66 -21.19
N ALA A 103 -10.09 -9.86 -21.34
CA ALA A 103 -9.41 -9.20 -20.23
C ALA A 103 -10.42 -8.54 -19.29
N PRO A 104 -10.60 -9.03 -18.04
CA PRO A 104 -11.42 -8.31 -17.10
C PRO A 104 -10.78 -6.93 -16.93
N VAL A 105 -11.56 -5.86 -17.11
CA VAL A 105 -11.06 -4.51 -16.90
C VAL A 105 -10.99 -4.28 -15.38
N TRP A 106 -9.89 -4.72 -14.77
CA TRP A 106 -9.66 -4.58 -13.34
C TRP A 106 -9.41 -3.12 -12.98
N ARG A 107 -10.45 -2.39 -12.59
CA ARG A 107 -10.34 -0.97 -12.19
C ARG A 107 -10.25 -0.78 -10.67
N THR A 108 -9.57 -1.69 -9.96
CA THR A 108 -9.41 -1.58 -8.51
C THR A 108 -8.10 -0.88 -8.16
N ARG A 109 -8.10 -0.14 -7.04
CA ARG A 109 -6.88 0.43 -6.45
C ARG A 109 -5.76 -0.59 -6.29
N HIS A 110 -6.09 -1.82 -5.87
CA HIS A 110 -5.11 -2.88 -5.64
C HIS A 110 -4.47 -3.36 -6.94
N PHE A 111 -5.28 -3.55 -7.99
CA PHE A 111 -4.75 -3.90 -9.30
C PHE A 111 -3.86 -2.78 -9.84
N ARG A 112 -4.28 -1.52 -9.75
CA ARG A 112 -3.45 -0.37 -10.20
C ARG A 112 -2.14 -0.27 -9.43
N ALA A 113 -2.18 -0.41 -8.10
CA ALA A 113 -0.97 -0.41 -7.28
C ALA A 113 0.00 -1.52 -7.69
N TRP A 114 -0.51 -2.74 -7.93
CA TRP A 114 0.29 -3.85 -8.43
C TRP A 114 0.84 -3.57 -9.84
N ALA A 115 0.00 -3.17 -10.80
CA ALA A 115 0.40 -2.89 -12.17
C ALA A 115 1.47 -1.79 -12.23
N ASN A 116 1.33 -0.73 -11.44
CA ASN A 116 2.30 0.36 -11.34
C ASN A 116 3.66 -0.09 -10.79
N MET A 117 3.74 -1.16 -10.00
CA MET A 117 5.03 -1.73 -9.55
C MET A 117 5.81 -2.39 -10.68
N PHE A 118 5.11 -2.87 -11.72
CA PHE A 118 5.71 -3.52 -12.89
C PHE A 118 5.77 -2.62 -14.11
N ALA A 119 5.28 -1.38 -14.01
CA ALA A 119 5.42 -0.38 -15.05
C ALA A 119 6.89 0.02 -15.18
N VAL A 120 7.52 -0.42 -16.27
CA VAL A 120 8.92 -0.18 -16.60
C VAL A 120 8.99 0.33 -18.04
N GLN A 121 9.88 1.28 -18.28
CA GLN A 121 10.20 1.76 -19.61
C GLN A 121 11.72 1.64 -19.85
N THR A 122 12.08 1.20 -21.05
CA THR A 122 13.46 1.23 -21.52
C THR A 122 13.72 2.62 -22.10
N VAL A 123 14.64 3.37 -21.50
CA VAL A 123 15.04 4.68 -22.01
C VAL A 123 16.56 4.73 -22.09
N GLU A 124 17.09 5.08 -23.27
CA GLU A 124 18.53 5.16 -23.51
C GLU A 124 19.27 3.85 -23.14
N GLY A 125 18.61 2.70 -23.36
CA GLY A 125 19.16 1.37 -23.06
C GLY A 125 19.10 0.95 -21.59
N VAL A 126 18.54 1.78 -20.70
CA VAL A 126 18.38 1.47 -19.28
C VAL A 126 16.91 1.17 -18.97
N HIS A 127 16.65 0.06 -18.28
CA HIS A 127 15.33 -0.26 -17.76
C HIS A 127 15.08 0.50 -16.47
N LEU A 128 14.14 1.46 -16.51
CA LEU A 128 13.79 2.27 -15.37
C LEU A 128 12.32 2.06 -15.00
N ALA A 129 12.08 1.81 -13.71
CA ALA A 129 10.71 1.78 -13.18
C ALA A 129 10.06 3.16 -13.40
N THR A 130 8.91 3.18 -14.06
CA THR A 130 8.16 4.42 -14.37
C THR A 130 7.85 5.20 -13.09
N ARG A 131 7.55 4.48 -12.00
CA ARG A 131 7.34 5.09 -10.68
C ARG A 131 8.56 5.89 -10.20
N HIS A 132 9.77 5.37 -10.33
CA HIS A 132 10.98 6.09 -9.87
C HIS A 132 11.21 7.36 -10.68
N ARG A 133 10.95 7.34 -11.99
CA ARG A 133 11.08 8.51 -12.86
C ARG A 133 10.09 9.60 -12.47
N ILE A 134 8.81 9.25 -12.29
CA ILE A 134 7.79 10.21 -11.85
C ILE A 134 8.10 10.73 -10.46
N THR A 135 8.46 9.86 -9.51
CA THR A 135 8.83 10.29 -8.15
C THR A 135 10.04 11.22 -8.17
N TYR A 136 11.05 10.97 -9.01
CA TYR A 136 12.17 11.89 -9.17
C TYR A 136 11.71 13.26 -9.66
N GLN A 137 10.85 13.33 -10.67
CA GLN A 137 10.28 14.59 -11.15
C GLN A 137 9.44 15.30 -10.07
N GLN A 138 8.61 14.55 -9.33
CA GLN A 138 7.85 15.09 -8.18
C GLN A 138 8.77 15.76 -7.15
N LEU A 139 9.93 15.14 -6.89
CA LEU A 139 10.88 15.60 -5.88
C LEU A 139 11.76 16.76 -6.37
N PHE A 140 12.28 16.70 -7.60
CA PHE A 140 13.38 17.55 -8.03
C PHE A 140 13.01 18.55 -9.14
N ASP A 141 11.92 18.38 -9.90
CA ASP A 141 11.46 19.42 -10.83
C ASP A 141 10.67 20.50 -10.06
N PRO A 142 11.15 21.74 -9.99
CA PRO A 142 10.44 22.83 -9.30
C PRO A 142 9.09 23.16 -9.96
N GLN A 143 8.93 22.85 -11.25
CA GLN A 143 7.71 23.13 -12.01
C GLN A 143 6.72 21.95 -12.02
N PHE A 144 7.05 20.81 -11.39
CA PHE A 144 6.18 19.63 -11.37
C PHE A 144 4.80 19.92 -10.77
N LYS A 145 4.70 20.86 -9.82
CA LYS A 145 3.43 21.30 -9.24
C LYS A 145 2.42 21.74 -10.30
N GLY A 146 2.89 22.39 -11.36
CA GLY A 146 2.07 22.80 -12.51
C GLY A 146 1.54 21.58 -13.27
N LEU A 147 2.45 20.68 -13.68
CA LEU A 147 2.08 19.42 -14.36
C LEU A 147 1.07 18.60 -13.55
N TRP A 148 1.29 18.48 -12.24
CA TRP A 148 0.39 17.75 -11.36
C TRP A 148 -1.00 18.38 -11.30
N TRP A 149 -1.08 19.70 -11.22
CA TRP A 149 -2.36 20.41 -11.24
C TRP A 149 -3.10 20.23 -12.57
N ASP A 150 -2.40 20.33 -13.70
CA ASP A 150 -2.98 20.11 -15.02
C ASP A 150 -3.47 18.67 -15.19
N TYR A 151 -2.70 17.70 -14.68
CA TYR A 151 -3.12 16.30 -14.60
C TYR A 151 -4.37 16.13 -13.75
N LEU A 152 -4.41 16.66 -12.52
CA LEU A 152 -5.58 16.55 -11.65
C LEU A 152 -6.82 17.20 -12.28
N SER A 153 -6.67 18.37 -12.90
CA SER A 153 -7.76 19.12 -13.50
C SER A 153 -8.39 18.40 -14.68
N THR A 154 -7.62 17.55 -15.37
CA THR A 154 -8.08 16.77 -16.54
C THR A 154 -8.53 15.36 -16.17
N ALA A 155 -7.83 14.69 -15.25
CA ALA A 155 -8.11 13.31 -14.84
C ALA A 155 -9.27 13.20 -13.84
N ALA A 156 -9.50 14.24 -13.03
CA ALA A 156 -10.54 14.26 -12.03
C ALA A 156 -11.55 15.37 -12.36
N SER A 157 -12.66 15.01 -13.02
CA SER A 157 -13.84 15.90 -13.11
C SER A 157 -14.30 16.44 -11.75
N ARG A 158 -13.92 15.75 -10.66
CA ARG A 158 -14.12 16.11 -9.26
C ARG A 158 -13.27 17.28 -8.74
N ALA A 159 -12.25 17.71 -9.49
CA ALA A 159 -11.47 18.91 -9.16
C ALA A 159 -12.21 20.20 -9.53
N ALA A 160 -13.24 20.11 -10.38
CA ALA A 160 -14.03 21.27 -10.80
C ALA A 160 -14.67 21.97 -9.60
N GLY A 161 -14.31 23.24 -9.39
CA GLY A 161 -14.88 24.09 -8.33
C GLY A 161 -14.15 24.04 -6.99
N LEU A 162 -13.13 23.20 -6.80
CA LEU A 162 -12.30 23.23 -5.59
C LEU A 162 -11.10 24.17 -5.75
N PRO A 163 -10.71 24.92 -4.70
CA PRO A 163 -9.42 25.60 -4.67
C PRO A 163 -8.28 24.60 -4.89
N ARG A 164 -7.25 25.00 -5.63
CA ARG A 164 -6.10 24.13 -6.00
C ARG A 164 -5.47 23.42 -4.80
N SER A 165 -5.20 24.15 -3.72
CA SER A 165 -4.60 23.57 -2.50
C SER A 165 -5.46 22.46 -1.92
N LEU A 166 -6.78 22.71 -1.80
CA LEU A 166 -7.73 21.73 -1.28
C LEU A 166 -7.85 20.52 -2.22
N ALA A 167 -7.94 20.75 -3.53
CA ALA A 167 -7.99 19.69 -4.53
C ALA A 167 -6.76 18.77 -4.45
N CYS A 168 -5.56 19.33 -4.37
CA CYS A 168 -4.32 18.57 -4.18
C CYS A 168 -4.30 17.77 -2.87
N ALA A 169 -4.91 18.29 -1.80
CA ALA A 169 -4.95 17.62 -0.50
C ALA A 169 -5.97 16.46 -0.43
N VAL A 170 -7.14 16.61 -1.09
CA VAL A 170 -8.26 15.67 -0.94
C VAL A 170 -8.44 14.72 -2.12
N ILE A 171 -8.02 15.10 -3.32
CA ILE A 171 -8.17 14.27 -4.52
C ILE A 171 -6.96 13.37 -4.65
N ARG A 172 -7.22 12.06 -4.57
CA ARG A 172 -6.21 11.01 -4.74
C ARG A 172 -6.50 10.25 -6.03
N PRO A 173 -5.99 10.72 -7.18
CA PRO A 173 -6.19 10.00 -8.43
C PRO A 173 -5.50 8.64 -8.33
N GLU A 174 -6.19 7.60 -8.82
CA GLU A 174 -5.57 6.29 -8.99
C GLU A 174 -4.77 6.29 -10.31
N THR A 175 -3.67 7.04 -10.34
CA THR A 175 -2.84 7.22 -11.54
C THR A 175 -2.40 5.86 -12.10
N ASP A 176 -2.71 5.62 -13.38
CA ASP A 176 -2.28 4.42 -14.09
C ASP A 176 -0.93 4.69 -14.75
N LEU A 177 0.13 4.04 -14.26
CA LEU A 177 1.48 4.18 -14.81
C LEU A 177 1.75 3.21 -15.97
N THR A 178 0.78 2.37 -16.32
CA THR A 178 0.82 1.54 -17.53
C THR A 178 0.28 2.28 -18.75
N ASP A 179 -0.56 3.31 -18.54
CA ASP A 179 -1.07 4.19 -19.57
C ASP A 179 0.01 5.16 -20.08
N GLN A 180 0.35 5.06 -21.36
CA GLN A 180 1.43 5.85 -21.96
C GLN A 180 1.09 7.34 -22.03
N ASP A 181 -0.17 7.72 -22.21
CA ASP A 181 -0.57 9.13 -22.28
C ASP A 181 -0.45 9.81 -20.91
N THR A 182 -0.89 9.12 -19.84
CA THR A 182 -0.69 9.56 -18.46
C THR A 182 0.80 9.72 -18.14
N VAL A 183 1.62 8.73 -18.50
CA VAL A 183 3.08 8.76 -18.26
C VAL A 183 3.75 9.89 -19.04
N ALA A 184 3.43 10.05 -20.33
CA ALA A 184 3.97 11.11 -21.17
C ALA A 184 3.65 12.51 -20.60
N ARG A 185 2.44 12.70 -20.05
CA ARG A 185 2.05 13.95 -19.41
C ARG A 185 2.85 14.23 -18.13
N LEU A 186 2.96 13.23 -17.25
CA LEU A 186 3.67 13.38 -15.97
C LEU A 186 5.20 13.50 -16.14
N LEU A 187 5.74 12.96 -17.24
CA LEU A 187 7.16 13.05 -17.59
C LEU A 187 7.45 14.06 -18.71
N ALA A 188 6.51 14.96 -19.01
CA ALA A 188 6.63 15.91 -20.13
C ALA A 188 7.85 16.83 -20.03
N ARG A 189 8.41 16.98 -18.83
CA ARG A 189 9.57 17.83 -18.53
C ARG A 189 10.84 17.05 -18.20
N GLU A 190 10.79 15.72 -18.26
CA GLU A 190 11.94 14.88 -17.93
C GLU A 190 13.06 15.05 -18.96
N THR A 191 14.25 15.37 -18.47
CA THR A 191 15.46 15.51 -19.29
C THR A 191 16.28 14.22 -19.32
N SER A 192 17.25 14.13 -20.24
CA SER A 192 18.24 13.03 -20.24
C SER A 192 19.10 13.04 -18.97
N ALA A 193 19.41 14.23 -18.43
CA ALA A 193 20.13 14.36 -17.18
C ALA A 193 19.36 13.76 -16.00
N ASP A 194 18.03 13.96 -15.96
CA ASP A 194 17.18 13.37 -14.92
C ASP A 194 17.16 11.84 -15.01
N ARG A 195 17.01 11.30 -16.23
CA ARG A 195 17.05 9.85 -16.45
C ARG A 195 18.38 9.25 -16.01
N ALA A 196 19.48 9.90 -16.37
CA ALA A 196 20.81 9.49 -15.96
C ALA A 196 20.97 9.56 -14.43
N ALA A 197 20.44 10.60 -13.77
CA ALA A 197 20.45 10.71 -12.31
C ALA A 197 19.66 9.58 -11.65
N VAL A 198 18.44 9.30 -12.10
CA VAL A 198 17.63 8.18 -11.61
C VAL A 198 18.39 6.86 -11.75
N ALA A 199 18.93 6.56 -12.93
CA ALA A 199 19.70 5.34 -13.17
C ALA A 199 20.89 5.22 -12.21
N ARG A 200 21.69 6.29 -12.06
CA ARG A 200 22.85 6.30 -11.14
C ARG A 200 22.43 6.10 -9.68
N TYR A 201 21.36 6.76 -9.24
CA TYR A 201 20.93 6.72 -7.84
C TYR A 201 20.41 5.32 -7.46
N ILE A 202 19.66 4.66 -8.35
CA ILE A 202 19.21 3.29 -8.15
C ILE A 202 20.40 2.32 -8.13
N ALA A 203 21.31 2.42 -9.10
CA ALA A 203 22.50 1.57 -9.16
C ALA A 203 23.36 1.69 -7.89
N LEU A 204 23.50 2.92 -7.34
CA LEU A 204 24.23 3.15 -6.10
C LEU A 204 23.58 2.48 -4.88
N ASN A 205 22.25 2.46 -4.80
CA ASN A 205 21.56 1.73 -3.73
C ASN A 205 21.78 0.23 -3.85
N GLU A 206 21.72 -0.32 -5.06
CA GLU A 206 21.94 -1.75 -5.30
C GLU A 206 23.39 -2.16 -5.00
N GLU A 207 24.36 -1.30 -5.31
CA GLU A 207 25.76 -1.48 -4.94
C GLU A 207 25.95 -1.42 -3.41
N THR A 208 25.36 -0.42 -2.76
CA THR A 208 25.44 -0.27 -1.29
C THR A 208 24.79 -1.46 -0.59
N ALA A 209 23.61 -1.90 -1.03
CA ALA A 209 22.90 -3.04 -0.45
C ALA A 209 23.68 -4.36 -0.58
N ARG A 210 24.43 -4.53 -1.69
CA ARG A 210 25.31 -5.70 -1.88
C ARG A 210 26.55 -5.67 -0.99
N SER A 211 27.10 -4.48 -0.73
CA SER A 211 28.33 -4.31 0.04
C SER A 211 28.10 -4.19 1.55
N HIS A 212 26.92 -3.74 1.99
CA HIS A 212 26.60 -3.49 3.39
C HIS A 212 25.36 -4.28 3.82
N GLN A 213 25.58 -5.36 4.58
CA GLN A 213 24.49 -6.18 5.10
C GLN A 213 23.54 -5.35 5.97
N GLY A 214 22.26 -5.40 5.65
CA GLY A 214 21.22 -4.66 6.38
C GLY A 214 20.99 -3.23 5.87
N PHE A 215 21.73 -2.77 4.86
CA PHE A 215 21.37 -1.53 4.16
C PHE A 215 20.19 -1.75 3.21
N PHE A 216 19.22 -0.85 3.29
CA PHE A 216 18.17 -0.65 2.31
C PHE A 216 17.70 0.81 2.43
N PRO A 217 17.16 1.45 1.36
CA PRO A 217 16.80 2.86 1.41
C PRO A 217 15.90 3.25 2.60
N ASP A 218 14.97 2.39 3.02
CA ASP A 218 14.08 2.70 4.15
C ASP A 218 14.80 2.84 5.50
N ALA A 219 16.03 2.30 5.62
CA ALA A 219 16.88 2.46 6.81
C ALA A 219 17.40 3.90 6.98
N ILE A 220 17.31 4.74 5.93
CA ILE A 220 17.63 6.16 6.03
C ILE A 220 16.66 6.84 7.00
N LYS A 221 17.22 7.56 7.99
CA LYS A 221 16.43 8.27 9.00
C LYS A 221 15.51 9.30 8.35
N ASN A 222 14.25 9.34 8.81
CA ASN A 222 13.25 10.31 8.35
C ASN A 222 13.71 11.77 8.49
N SER A 223 14.51 12.10 9.51
CA SER A 223 15.05 13.44 9.71
C SER A 223 16.03 13.86 8.61
N VAL A 224 16.84 12.93 8.08
CA VAL A 224 17.77 13.20 6.98
C VAL A 224 16.99 13.44 5.68
N ALA A 225 16.05 12.55 5.38
CA ALA A 225 15.16 12.68 4.22
C ALA A 225 14.36 14.01 4.27
N ARG A 226 13.78 14.35 5.43
CA ARG A 226 13.08 15.63 5.65
C ARG A 226 13.98 16.82 5.39
N ARG A 227 15.20 16.85 5.95
CA ARG A 227 16.15 17.96 5.74
C ARG A 227 16.51 18.15 4.27
N ILE A 228 16.67 17.07 3.52
CA ILE A 228 16.91 17.14 2.07
C ILE A 228 15.71 17.77 1.37
N LEU A 229 14.48 17.32 1.66
CA LEU A 229 13.28 17.92 1.05
C LEU A 229 13.13 19.40 1.38
N THR A 230 13.31 19.77 2.64
CA THR A 230 13.27 21.17 3.10
C THR A 230 14.26 22.03 2.32
N SER A 231 15.47 21.52 2.07
CA SER A 231 16.48 22.20 1.25
C SER A 231 16.09 22.27 -0.23
N VAL A 232 15.67 21.14 -0.82
CA VAL A 232 15.35 21.05 -2.26
C VAL A 232 14.12 21.89 -2.61
N TRP A 233 13.14 21.97 -1.71
CA TRP A 233 11.91 22.74 -1.90
C TRP A 233 11.95 24.14 -1.30
N SER A 234 13.03 24.50 -0.60
CA SER A 234 13.20 25.80 0.05
C SER A 234 12.02 26.16 0.98
N THR A 235 11.56 25.19 1.78
CA THR A 235 10.48 25.40 2.76
C THR A 235 11.07 25.79 4.11
N GLU A 236 10.60 26.87 4.73
CA GLU A 236 11.16 27.35 6.02
C GLU A 236 10.45 26.77 7.27
N ALA A 237 9.22 26.29 7.13
CA ALA A 237 8.41 25.73 8.21
C ALA A 237 8.03 24.27 7.95
N ASP A 238 7.87 23.47 9.01
CA ASP A 238 7.49 22.06 8.90
C ASP A 238 6.10 21.86 8.25
N ASP A 239 5.14 22.76 8.53
CA ASP A 239 3.81 22.71 7.93
C ASP A 239 3.84 23.01 6.42
N ALA A 240 4.81 23.79 5.95
CA ALA A 240 4.97 24.08 4.52
C ALA A 240 5.38 22.82 3.73
N LEU A 241 5.99 21.83 4.38
CA LEU A 241 6.35 20.56 3.74
C LEU A 241 5.10 19.74 3.39
N GLU A 242 4.04 19.82 4.19
CA GLU A 242 2.78 19.10 3.96
C GLU A 242 2.08 19.64 2.71
N ASP A 243 1.91 20.97 2.63
CA ASP A 243 1.29 21.65 1.49
C ASP A 243 2.09 21.42 0.20
N GLU A 244 3.42 21.54 0.27
CA GLU A 244 4.30 21.31 -0.88
C GLU A 244 4.24 19.85 -1.36
N SER A 245 4.09 18.90 -0.43
CA SER A 245 3.92 17.49 -0.74
C SER A 245 2.63 17.24 -1.52
N TRP A 246 1.50 17.79 -1.07
CA TRP A 246 0.23 17.67 -1.78
C TRP A 246 0.28 18.32 -3.17
N ALA A 247 0.88 19.52 -3.26
CA ALA A 247 1.02 20.22 -4.53
C ALA A 247 1.85 19.45 -5.57
N ARG A 248 2.71 18.53 -5.12
CA ARG A 248 3.54 17.64 -5.95
C ARG A 248 2.93 16.24 -6.14
N GLY A 249 1.76 15.96 -5.56
CA GLY A 249 1.03 14.70 -5.74
C GLY A 249 1.39 13.59 -4.76
N PHE A 250 2.04 13.91 -3.64
CA PHE A 250 2.22 12.98 -2.52
C PHE A 250 1.01 13.00 -1.58
N GLN A 251 0.86 11.97 -0.76
CA GLN A 251 -0.22 11.88 0.25
C GLN A 251 0.09 12.61 1.56
N GLY A 252 0.98 13.61 1.52
CA GLY A 252 1.49 14.37 2.66
C GLY A 252 3.00 14.24 2.85
N ALA A 253 3.55 14.96 3.83
CA ALA A 253 4.99 15.05 4.07
C ALA A 253 5.63 13.69 4.37
N ARG A 254 4.90 12.79 5.05
CA ARG A 254 5.40 11.43 5.33
C ARG A 254 5.65 10.65 4.04
N ASP A 255 4.72 10.71 3.08
CA ASP A 255 4.82 9.99 1.82
C ASP A 255 5.99 10.53 0.97
N ALA A 256 6.15 11.85 0.92
CA ALA A 256 7.32 12.48 0.29
C ALA A 256 8.65 12.08 0.96
N VAL A 257 8.69 12.05 2.30
CA VAL A 257 9.86 11.63 3.08
C VAL A 257 10.22 10.17 2.82
N ASP A 258 9.25 9.28 2.73
CA ASP A 258 9.51 7.88 2.39
C ASP A 258 9.97 7.76 0.93
N ALA A 259 9.37 8.50 0.01
CA ALA A 259 9.70 8.51 -1.41
C ALA A 259 11.14 9.00 -1.70
N VAL A 260 11.61 10.05 -1.03
CA VAL A 260 12.94 10.62 -1.29
C VAL A 260 14.08 9.69 -0.88
N LYS A 261 13.86 8.76 0.06
CA LYS A 261 14.92 7.86 0.59
C LYS A 261 15.64 7.08 -0.50
N VAL A 262 14.92 6.66 -1.53
CA VAL A 262 15.47 5.97 -2.71
C VAL A 262 16.50 6.82 -3.45
N PHE A 263 16.48 8.14 -3.30
CA PHE A 263 17.40 9.06 -4.00
C PHE A 263 18.44 9.71 -3.09
N VAL A 264 18.35 9.54 -1.76
CA VAL A 264 19.21 10.25 -0.80
C VAL A 264 20.70 9.96 -1.01
N LEU A 265 21.11 8.70 -1.17
CA LEU A 265 22.54 8.37 -1.34
C LEU A 265 23.11 9.01 -2.60
N GLY A 266 22.39 8.88 -3.71
CA GLY A 266 22.79 9.47 -4.99
C GLY A 266 22.84 10.99 -4.93
N PHE A 267 21.81 11.61 -4.34
CA PHE A 267 21.75 13.05 -4.15
C PHE A 267 22.92 13.56 -3.29
N LEU A 268 23.20 12.93 -2.15
CA LEU A 268 24.32 13.32 -1.28
C LEU A 268 25.67 13.19 -2.00
N ARG A 269 25.84 12.17 -2.83
CA ARG A 269 27.04 11.98 -3.66
C ARG A 269 27.19 13.11 -4.68
N ASP A 270 26.11 13.50 -5.36
CA ASP A 270 26.12 14.58 -6.36
C ASP A 270 26.34 15.96 -5.70
N GLN A 271 25.94 16.14 -4.43
CA GLN A 271 26.25 17.34 -3.63
C GLN A 271 27.68 17.34 -3.03
N GLY A 272 28.46 16.28 -3.23
CA GLY A 272 29.80 16.15 -2.63
C GLY A 272 29.82 15.90 -1.12
N LEU A 273 28.67 15.56 -0.52
CA LEU A 273 28.47 15.34 0.92
C LEU A 273 28.59 13.86 1.34
N GLY A 274 28.98 12.99 0.40
CA GLY A 274 29.10 11.54 0.60
C GLY A 274 30.54 11.01 0.74
N ARG A 275 31.51 11.87 1.09
CA ARG A 275 32.89 11.47 1.39
C ARG A 275 33.19 11.64 2.87
#